data_AF-A0A2M7IJ32-F1
#
_entry.id   AF-A0A2M7IJ32-F1
#
_cell.length_a   1.000
_cell.length_b   1.000
_cell.length_c   1.000
_cell.angle_alpha   90.00
_cell.angle_beta   90.00
_cell.angle_gamma   90.00
#
_symmetry.space_group_name_H-M   'P 1'
#
loop_
_entity.id
_entity.type
_entity.pdbx_description
1 polymer ?
#
loop_
_entity_poly.entity_id
_entity_poly.type
_entity_poly.pdbx_seq_one_letter_code
_entity_poly.pdbx_strand_id
1 'polypeptide(L)'
;MSGGSTENVKVVTQDDFDNAKSKISESLNQKIQTDLAAQISSDLKVLEGATETKITEIKPSVDVGGKAEKFMLSITSLATVLVFKEADVYSLLQGSLSDNLDGNKEMVNQISFNYKDMKIDIDKGQMSFGVAGSQEIIWKVNQEEIKKLIAGKQQSEVRQILSGRQEIKEAQFSLWPFWAKSIPKQIDKINIIIDSVK
;
A
#
# COMPACT_ATOMS: atom_id res chain seq x y z
N MET A 1 29.00 69.95 30.72
CA MET A 1 28.59 69.59 29.34
C MET A 1 28.22 68.12 29.34
N SER A 2 26.93 67.79 29.48
CA SER A 2 26.43 66.42 29.44
C SER A 2 26.22 66.01 27.98
N GLY A 3 27.26 65.47 27.36
CA GLY A 3 27.18 64.88 26.02
C GLY A 3 26.55 63.49 26.11
N GLY A 4 25.24 63.39 25.95
CA GLY A 4 24.56 62.12 25.75
C GLY A 4 24.65 61.74 24.26
N SER A 5 25.33 60.64 23.96
CA SER A 5 25.25 60.01 22.63
C SER A 5 24.04 59.09 22.61
N THR A 6 23.09 59.32 21.71
CA THR A 6 21.98 58.41 21.44
C THR A 6 22.42 57.46 20.33
N GLU A 7 22.81 56.25 20.70
CA GLU A 7 23.18 55.21 19.75
C GLU A 7 21.95 54.36 19.42
N ASN A 8 21.53 54.34 18.15
CA ASN A 8 20.46 53.46 17.69
C ASN A 8 21.02 52.05 17.54
N VAL A 9 20.61 51.12 18.40
CA VAL A 9 21.10 49.73 18.37
C VAL A 9 20.01 48.78 17.92
N LYS A 10 20.30 47.95 16.91
CA LYS A 10 19.42 46.85 16.52
C LYS A 10 19.54 45.69 17.51
N VAL A 11 18.41 45.10 17.82
CA VAL A 11 18.31 43.96 18.74
C VAL A 11 17.52 42.85 18.08
N VAL A 12 17.83 41.60 18.44
CA VAL A 12 17.02 40.45 18.03
C VAL A 12 15.69 40.54 18.75
N THR A 13 14.59 40.67 18.01
CA THR A 13 13.25 40.68 18.60
C THR A 13 12.72 39.25 18.76
N GLN A 14 11.68 39.08 19.58
CA GLN A 14 11.00 37.79 19.70
C GLN A 14 10.38 37.37 18.37
N ASP A 15 9.81 38.32 17.62
CA ASP A 15 9.25 38.08 16.29
C ASP A 15 10.32 37.57 15.31
N ASP A 16 11.53 38.14 15.33
CA ASP A 16 12.64 37.67 14.48
C ASP A 16 13.01 36.22 14.82
N PHE A 17 13.10 35.90 16.12
CA PHE A 17 13.41 34.56 16.59
C PHE A 17 12.34 33.53 16.18
N ASP A 18 11.06 33.85 16.39
CA ASP A 18 9.95 32.95 16.08
C ASP A 18 9.81 32.75 14.57
N ASN A 19 10.00 33.80 13.77
CA ASN A 19 10.03 33.70 12.31
C ASN A 19 11.18 32.83 11.82
N ALA A 20 12.39 32.99 12.39
CA ALA A 20 13.53 32.14 12.06
C ALA A 20 13.26 30.68 12.44
N LYS A 21 12.74 30.44 13.65
CA LYS A 21 12.38 29.10 14.13
C LYS A 21 11.36 28.42 13.22
N SER A 22 10.31 29.13 12.82
CA SER A 22 9.28 28.58 11.92
C SER A 22 9.86 28.18 10.57
N LYS A 23 10.62 29.07 9.92
CA LYS A 23 11.24 28.81 8.60
C LYS A 23 12.23 27.64 8.62
N ILE A 24 13.05 27.56 9.68
CA ILE A 24 14.00 26.47 9.85
C ILE A 24 13.27 25.16 10.13
N SER A 25 12.22 25.18 10.95
CA SER A 25 11.43 23.97 11.26
C SER A 25 10.74 23.40 10.01
N GLU A 26 10.19 24.27 9.15
CA GLU A 26 9.60 23.85 7.87
C GLU A 26 10.64 23.20 6.94
N SER A 27 11.80 23.85 6.78
CA SER A 27 12.91 23.33 5.95
C SER A 27 13.47 22.02 6.52
N LEU A 28 13.57 21.92 7.85
CA LEU A 28 14.05 20.74 8.55
C LEU A 28 13.10 19.56 8.37
N ASN A 29 11.78 19.78 8.44
CA ASN A 29 10.78 18.75 8.20
C ASN A 29 10.88 18.19 6.77
N GLN A 30 11.04 19.05 5.76
CA GLN A 30 11.23 18.60 4.36
C GLN A 30 12.52 17.77 4.20
N LYS A 31 13.60 18.20 4.86
CA LYS A 31 14.88 17.47 4.84
C LYS A 31 14.76 16.11 5.53
N ILE A 32 14.10 16.04 6.69
CA ILE A 32 13.86 14.78 7.40
C ILE A 32 13.12 13.78 6.50
N GLN A 33 12.05 14.21 5.82
CA GLN A 33 11.32 13.33 4.90
C GLN A 33 12.21 12.81 3.76
N THR A 34 13.05 13.69 3.20
CA THR A 34 13.97 13.32 2.12
C THR A 34 15.04 12.34 2.60
N ASP A 35 15.66 12.60 3.76
CA ASP A 35 16.72 11.77 4.33
C ASP A 35 16.17 10.40 4.75
N LEU A 36 14.98 10.35 5.36
CA LEU A 36 14.30 9.10 5.69
C LEU A 36 14.00 8.29 4.43
N ALA A 37 13.42 8.89 3.40
CA ALA A 37 13.11 8.21 2.15
C ALA A 37 14.36 7.64 1.45
N ALA A 38 15.52 8.28 1.60
CA ALA A 38 16.79 7.80 1.06
C ALA A 38 17.42 6.65 1.87
N GLN A 39 17.11 6.56 3.17
CA GLN A 39 17.64 5.52 4.07
C GLN A 39 16.76 4.28 4.16
N ILE A 40 15.46 4.41 3.93
CA ILE A 40 14.51 3.31 4.00
C ILE A 40 14.60 2.48 2.70
N SER A 41 14.76 1.17 2.84
CA SER A 41 14.79 0.26 1.71
C SER A 41 13.42 0.13 1.05
N SER A 42 13.40 -0.13 -0.26
CA SER A 42 12.17 -0.18 -1.05
C SER A 42 11.21 -1.33 -0.70
N ASP A 43 11.66 -2.33 0.06
CA ASP A 43 10.85 -3.42 0.58
C ASP A 43 10.13 -3.08 1.90
N LEU A 44 10.47 -1.93 2.50
CA LEU A 44 9.87 -1.44 3.73
C LEU A 44 8.78 -0.40 3.47
N LYS A 45 7.75 -0.44 4.30
CA LYS A 45 6.62 0.47 4.28
C LYS A 45 6.68 1.39 5.48
N VAL A 46 6.40 2.67 5.22
CA VAL A 46 6.12 3.68 6.22
C VAL A 46 4.66 4.07 6.11
N LEU A 47 3.94 4.06 7.24
CA LEU A 47 2.58 4.57 7.29
C LEU A 47 2.59 6.06 7.65
N GLU A 48 1.56 6.78 7.21
CA GLU A 48 1.36 8.15 7.66
C GLU A 48 1.23 8.19 9.19
N GLY A 49 1.95 9.10 9.84
CA GLY A 49 2.03 9.15 11.30
C GLY A 49 3.03 8.16 11.91
N ALA A 50 3.76 7.38 11.11
CA ALA A 50 4.81 6.46 11.59
C ALA A 50 6.11 7.14 12.05
N THR A 51 6.19 8.45 11.90
CA THR A 51 7.39 9.24 12.15
C THR A 51 7.12 10.22 13.28
N GLU A 52 7.97 10.19 14.29
CA GLU A 52 8.03 11.20 15.34
C GLU A 52 9.28 12.04 15.17
N THR A 53 9.13 13.36 15.24
CA THR A 53 10.24 14.30 15.22
C THR A 53 10.25 15.09 16.53
N LYS A 54 11.39 15.07 17.21
CA LYS A 54 11.60 15.81 18.46
C LYS A 54 12.75 16.79 18.28
N ILE A 55 12.48 18.07 18.52
CA ILE A 55 13.55 19.08 18.63
C ILE A 55 14.34 18.77 19.90
N THR A 56 15.63 18.51 19.74
CA THR A 56 16.55 18.19 20.85
C THR A 56 17.34 19.42 21.29
N GLU A 57 17.55 20.39 20.40
CA GLU A 57 18.30 21.60 20.69
C GLU A 57 17.83 22.77 19.84
N ILE A 58 17.79 23.96 20.44
CA ILE A 58 17.64 25.24 19.74
C ILE A 58 18.72 26.17 20.27
N LYS A 59 19.62 26.62 19.39
CA LYS A 59 20.79 27.41 19.76
C LYS A 59 20.86 28.67 18.92
N PRO A 60 20.49 29.85 19.46
CA PRO A 60 20.76 31.11 18.80
C PRO A 60 22.24 31.52 18.96
N SER A 61 22.78 32.29 18.02
CA SER A 61 24.09 32.92 18.17
C SER A 61 24.07 34.13 19.12
N VAL A 62 22.89 34.73 19.30
CA VAL A 62 22.62 35.88 20.17
C VAL A 62 21.20 35.72 20.70
N ASP A 63 21.00 35.85 22.02
CA ASP A 63 19.68 35.74 22.65
C ASP A 63 18.74 36.88 22.25
N VAL A 64 17.44 36.65 22.42
CA VAL A 64 16.41 37.70 22.25
C VAL A 64 16.72 38.89 23.16
N GLY A 65 16.65 40.11 22.59
CA GLY A 65 17.07 41.36 23.24
C GLY A 65 18.57 41.65 23.15
N GLY A 66 19.38 40.70 22.67
CA GLY A 66 20.80 40.89 22.41
C GLY A 66 21.04 41.81 21.20
N LYS A 67 22.07 42.64 21.30
CA LYS A 67 22.48 43.61 20.27
C LYS A 67 23.11 42.88 19.08
N ALA A 68 22.43 42.83 17.94
CA ALA A 68 22.95 42.26 16.70
C ALA A 68 22.18 42.79 15.48
N GLU A 69 22.88 43.01 14.37
CA GLU A 69 22.22 43.32 13.08
C GLU A 69 21.70 42.07 12.37
N LYS A 70 22.33 40.92 12.62
CA LYS A 70 21.98 39.60 12.09
C LYS A 70 22.29 38.57 13.18
N PHE A 71 21.53 37.49 13.24
CA PHE A 71 21.80 36.36 14.11
C PHE A 71 21.63 35.04 13.34
N MET A 72 22.24 33.98 13.86
CA MET A 72 22.05 32.62 13.39
C MET A 72 21.20 31.86 14.41
N LEU A 73 20.36 30.95 13.92
CA LEU A 73 19.60 30.01 14.73
C LEU A 73 19.91 28.61 14.23
N SER A 74 20.39 27.74 15.12
CA SER A 74 20.60 26.32 14.84
C SER A 74 19.53 25.51 15.56
N ILE A 75 18.89 24.59 14.84
CA ILE A 75 17.89 23.67 15.39
C ILE A 75 18.36 22.25 15.11
N THR A 76 18.46 21.44 16.17
CA THR A 76 18.76 20.01 16.09
C THR A 76 17.47 19.25 16.38
N SER A 77 17.14 18.26 15.54
CA SER A 77 16.00 17.37 15.77
C SER A 77 16.40 15.91 15.60
N LEU A 78 15.77 15.06 16.38
CA LEU A 78 15.81 13.61 16.24
C LEU A 78 14.52 13.16 15.58
N ALA A 79 14.62 12.46 14.45
CA ALA A 79 13.49 11.80 13.81
C ALA A 79 13.59 10.30 14.03
N THR A 80 12.50 9.70 14.51
CA THR A 80 12.36 8.25 14.66
C THR A 80 11.20 7.79 13.79
N VAL A 81 11.45 6.80 12.94
CA VAL A 81 10.43 6.21 12.06
C VAL A 81 10.33 4.73 12.33
N LEU A 82 9.10 4.23 12.39
CA LEU A 82 8.82 2.80 12.47
C LEU A 82 8.40 2.30 11.10
N VAL A 83 8.96 1.15 10.70
CA VAL A 83 8.81 0.58 9.36
C VAL A 83 8.60 -0.92 9.45
N PHE A 84 7.96 -1.52 8.45
CA PHE A 84 7.72 -2.96 8.36
C PHE A 84 7.75 -3.43 6.91
N LYS A 85 7.85 -4.75 6.69
CA LYS A 85 7.76 -5.33 5.34
C LYS A 85 6.30 -5.50 4.95
N GLU A 86 5.88 -4.82 3.88
CA GLU A 86 4.51 -4.95 3.37
C GLU A 86 4.20 -6.37 2.87
N ALA A 87 5.23 -7.11 2.46
CA ALA A 87 5.13 -8.52 2.10
C ALA A 87 4.61 -9.39 3.27
N ASP A 88 4.97 -9.08 4.51
CA ASP A 88 4.52 -9.86 5.68
C ASP A 88 3.01 -9.67 5.89
N VAL A 89 2.50 -8.46 5.69
CA VAL A 89 1.05 -8.17 5.71
C VAL A 89 0.33 -8.95 4.61
N TYR A 90 0.90 -8.98 3.41
CA TYR A 90 0.34 -9.75 2.30
C TYR A 90 0.26 -11.24 2.61
N SER A 91 1.33 -11.83 3.16
CA SER A 91 1.36 -13.24 3.55
C SER A 91 0.34 -13.57 4.65
N LEU A 92 0.15 -12.67 5.62
CA LEU A 92 -0.87 -12.82 6.67
C LEU A 92 -2.30 -12.80 6.10
N LEU A 93 -2.59 -11.86 5.20
CA LEU A 93 -3.89 -11.78 4.53
C LEU A 93 -4.14 -13.02 3.67
N GLN A 94 -3.15 -13.46 2.91
CA GLN A 94 -3.27 -14.64 2.05
C GLN A 94 -3.53 -15.92 2.87
N GLY A 95 -2.82 -16.11 3.99
CA GLY A 95 -3.06 -17.21 4.91
C GLY A 95 -4.49 -17.19 5.45
N SER A 96 -4.92 -16.05 6.00
CA SER A 96 -6.26 -15.89 6.56
C SER A 96 -7.38 -16.14 5.54
N LEU A 97 -7.18 -15.76 4.28
CA LEU A 97 -8.17 -16.00 3.22
C LEU A 97 -8.15 -17.46 2.74
N SER A 98 -6.97 -18.07 2.65
CA SER A 98 -6.81 -19.46 2.18
C SER A 98 -7.45 -20.46 3.14
N ASP A 99 -7.37 -20.20 4.46
CA ASP A 99 -7.99 -21.03 5.50
C ASP A 99 -9.53 -21.08 5.39
N ASN A 100 -10.13 -20.07 4.74
CA ASN A 100 -11.57 -19.95 4.57
C ASN A 100 -12.04 -20.25 3.13
N LEU A 101 -11.13 -20.60 2.22
CA LEU A 101 -11.45 -20.82 0.81
C LEU A 101 -11.83 -22.28 0.56
N ASP A 102 -13.02 -22.50 0.00
CA ASP A 102 -13.41 -23.82 -0.51
C ASP A 102 -12.43 -24.27 -1.60
N GLY A 103 -12.00 -25.53 -1.58
CA GLY A 103 -10.99 -26.05 -2.52
C GLY A 103 -11.40 -26.05 -4.01
N ASN A 104 -12.67 -25.75 -4.31
CA ASN A 104 -13.19 -25.57 -5.66
C ASN A 104 -13.28 -24.10 -6.09
N LYS A 105 -12.71 -23.18 -5.31
CA LYS A 105 -12.56 -21.76 -5.64
C LYS A 105 -11.07 -21.41 -5.68
N GLU A 106 -10.76 -20.32 -6.39
CA GLU A 106 -9.42 -19.76 -6.47
C GLU A 106 -9.47 -18.24 -6.42
N MET A 107 -8.39 -17.64 -5.89
CA MET A 107 -8.24 -16.19 -5.80
C MET A 107 -7.75 -15.64 -7.14
N VAL A 108 -8.35 -14.54 -7.61
CA VAL A 108 -7.96 -13.87 -8.84
C VAL A 108 -7.33 -12.52 -8.52
N ASN A 109 -6.18 -12.23 -9.12
CA ASN A 109 -5.40 -11.00 -8.87
C ASN A 109 -4.78 -10.92 -7.47
N GLN A 110 -4.12 -9.78 -7.19
CA GLN A 110 -3.55 -9.47 -5.89
C GLN A 110 -4.62 -8.96 -4.92
N ILE A 111 -4.44 -9.29 -3.63
CA ILE A 111 -5.30 -8.81 -2.54
C ILE A 111 -5.22 -7.29 -2.47
N SER A 112 -6.38 -6.63 -2.56
CA SER A 112 -6.49 -5.20 -2.28
C SER A 112 -6.68 -4.99 -0.79
N PHE A 113 -5.92 -4.11 -0.15
CA PHE A 113 -6.09 -3.86 1.28
C PHE A 113 -5.74 -2.42 1.66
N ASN A 114 -6.24 -2.01 2.83
CA ASN A 114 -5.99 -0.70 3.43
C ASN A 114 -5.67 -0.83 4.92
N TYR A 115 -4.84 0.08 5.42
CA TYR A 115 -4.48 0.20 6.84
C TYR A 115 -5.48 1.07 7.60
N LYS A 116 -5.75 0.74 8.86
CA LYS A 116 -6.70 1.44 9.74
C LYS A 116 -6.22 1.43 11.19
N ASP A 117 -6.81 2.28 12.03
CA ASP A 117 -6.65 2.23 13.50
C ASP A 117 -5.20 2.20 13.99
N MET A 118 -4.35 2.96 13.31
CA MET A 118 -2.92 3.01 13.62
C MET A 118 -2.67 3.60 15.00
N LYS A 119 -1.82 2.93 15.78
CA LYS A 119 -1.33 3.37 17.07
C LYS A 119 0.17 3.13 17.13
N ILE A 120 0.87 4.07 17.76
CA ILE A 120 2.32 4.03 17.90
C ILE A 120 2.71 4.29 19.33
N ASP A 121 3.77 3.59 19.73
CA ASP A 121 4.52 3.80 20.95
C ASP A 121 6.01 3.83 20.55
N ILE A 122 6.51 5.02 20.23
CA ILE A 122 7.91 5.24 19.79
C ILE A 122 8.88 4.78 20.88
N ASP A 123 8.57 5.09 22.14
CA ASP A 123 9.42 4.75 23.29
C ASP A 123 9.62 3.23 23.42
N LYS A 124 8.59 2.44 23.08
CA LYS A 124 8.68 0.97 23.02
C LYS A 124 9.11 0.43 21.66
N GLY A 125 9.24 1.27 20.64
CA GLY A 125 9.48 0.85 19.26
C GLY A 125 8.35 0.00 18.68
N GLN A 126 7.11 0.25 19.11
CA GLN A 126 5.95 -0.57 18.74
C GLN A 126 4.96 0.22 17.89
N MET A 127 4.42 -0.44 16.89
CA MET A 127 3.34 0.04 16.04
C MET A 127 2.29 -1.05 15.92
N SER A 128 1.02 -0.68 16.07
CA SER A 128 -0.11 -1.56 15.83
C SER A 128 -1.09 -0.89 14.88
N PHE A 129 -1.63 -1.64 13.92
CA PHE A 129 -2.62 -1.14 12.98
C PHE A 129 -3.55 -2.29 12.58
N GLY A 130 -4.78 -1.96 12.21
CA GLY A 130 -5.70 -2.86 11.54
C GLY A 130 -5.44 -2.92 10.04
N VAL A 131 -5.76 -4.06 9.42
CA VAL A 131 -5.71 -4.24 7.98
C VAL A 131 -7.05 -4.75 7.50
N ALA A 132 -7.64 -4.06 6.52
CA ALA A 132 -8.87 -4.47 5.86
C ALA A 132 -8.56 -4.87 4.42
N GLY A 133 -8.63 -6.18 4.13
CA GLY A 133 -8.40 -6.75 2.80
C GLY A 133 -9.68 -7.15 2.09
N SER A 134 -9.64 -7.13 0.77
CA SER A 134 -10.67 -7.64 -0.14
C SER A 134 -10.00 -8.42 -1.26
N GLN A 135 -10.56 -9.56 -1.61
CA GLN A 135 -10.04 -10.48 -2.61
C GLN A 135 -11.20 -11.04 -3.42
N GLU A 136 -11.08 -10.98 -4.74
CA GLU A 136 -12.03 -11.62 -5.64
C GLU A 136 -11.71 -13.11 -5.72
N ILE A 137 -12.76 -13.93 -5.61
CA ILE A 137 -12.67 -15.38 -5.71
C ILE A 137 -13.59 -15.88 -6.82
N ILE A 138 -13.08 -16.77 -7.66
CA ILE A 138 -13.85 -17.43 -8.71
C ILE A 138 -13.89 -18.93 -8.47
N TRP A 139 -14.81 -19.60 -9.15
CA TRP A 139 -14.80 -21.06 -9.18
C TRP A 139 -13.61 -21.56 -10.01
N LYS A 140 -12.95 -22.59 -9.49
CA LYS A 140 -11.90 -23.30 -10.20
C LYS A 140 -12.53 -24.20 -11.25
N VAL A 141 -12.21 -23.98 -12.52
CA VAL A 141 -12.75 -24.74 -13.64
C VAL A 141 -11.68 -25.70 -14.17
N ASN A 142 -11.89 -27.01 -13.96
CA ASN A 142 -10.99 -28.03 -14.49
C ASN A 142 -11.31 -28.33 -15.96
N GLN A 143 -10.58 -27.68 -16.88
CA GLN A 143 -10.77 -27.86 -18.31
C GLN A 143 -10.63 -29.32 -18.75
N GLU A 144 -9.67 -30.07 -18.21
CA GLU A 144 -9.42 -31.46 -18.60
C GLU A 144 -10.56 -32.39 -18.17
N GLU A 145 -11.13 -32.15 -16.98
CA GLU A 145 -12.33 -32.86 -16.53
C GLU A 145 -13.53 -32.55 -17.43
N ILE A 146 -13.73 -31.27 -17.79
CA ILE A 146 -14.81 -30.88 -18.69
C ILE A 146 -14.63 -31.52 -20.07
N LYS A 147 -13.43 -31.48 -20.67
CA LYS A 147 -13.14 -32.11 -21.96
C LYS A 147 -13.49 -33.60 -21.96
N LYS A 148 -13.05 -34.33 -20.93
CA LYS A 148 -13.37 -35.76 -20.78
C LYS A 148 -14.87 -36.01 -20.67
N LEU A 149 -15.56 -35.14 -19.94
CA LEU A 149 -16.98 -35.28 -19.69
C LEU A 149 -17.84 -34.96 -20.92
N ILE A 150 -17.40 -34.07 -21.82
CA ILE A 150 -18.13 -33.70 -23.05
C ILE A 150 -17.71 -34.48 -24.31
N ALA A 151 -16.56 -35.16 -24.28
CA ALA A 151 -16.03 -35.89 -25.43
C ALA A 151 -17.03 -36.93 -25.96
N GLY A 152 -17.28 -36.90 -27.28
CA GLY A 152 -18.23 -37.82 -27.94
C GLY A 152 -19.71 -37.54 -27.70
N LYS A 153 -20.07 -36.62 -26.80
CA LYS A 153 -21.47 -36.29 -26.49
C LYS A 153 -22.12 -35.43 -27.57
N GLN A 154 -23.45 -35.46 -27.63
CA GLN A 154 -24.21 -34.61 -28.53
C GLN A 154 -24.27 -33.17 -28.02
N GLN A 155 -24.44 -32.24 -28.96
CA GLN A 155 -24.55 -30.82 -28.67
C GLN A 155 -25.56 -30.46 -27.58
N SER A 156 -26.76 -31.05 -27.63
CA SER A 156 -27.83 -30.82 -26.64
C SER A 156 -27.45 -31.32 -25.25
N GLU A 157 -26.82 -32.48 -25.17
CA GLU A 157 -26.36 -33.10 -23.93
C GLU A 157 -25.25 -32.26 -23.28
N VAL A 158 -24.30 -31.75 -24.07
CA VAL A 158 -23.23 -30.88 -23.57
C VAL A 158 -23.80 -29.58 -23.00
N ARG A 159 -24.77 -28.96 -23.66
CA ARG A 159 -25.45 -27.77 -23.11
C ARG A 159 -26.06 -28.07 -21.75
N GLN A 160 -26.82 -29.16 -21.64
CA GLN A 160 -27.47 -29.55 -20.38
C GLN A 160 -26.45 -29.81 -19.26
N ILE A 161 -25.35 -30.49 -19.58
CA ILE A 161 -24.25 -30.75 -18.65
C ILE A 161 -23.65 -29.45 -18.12
N LEU A 162 -23.29 -28.51 -19.00
CA LEU A 162 -22.58 -27.29 -18.59
C LEU A 162 -23.51 -26.31 -17.87
N SER A 163 -24.79 -26.22 -18.27
CA SER A 163 -25.79 -25.37 -17.61
C SER A 163 -26.13 -25.82 -16.19
N GLY A 164 -25.86 -27.09 -15.84
CA GLY A 164 -26.08 -27.61 -14.49
C GLY A 164 -24.94 -27.34 -13.50
N ARG A 165 -23.83 -26.74 -13.95
CA ARG A 165 -22.62 -26.53 -13.15
C ARG A 165 -22.60 -25.12 -12.57
N GLN A 166 -22.41 -25.00 -11.27
CA GLN A 166 -22.42 -23.70 -10.57
C GLN A 166 -21.22 -22.83 -10.95
N GLU A 167 -20.13 -23.48 -11.36
CA GLU A 167 -18.92 -22.85 -11.83
C GLU A 167 -19.04 -22.26 -13.26
N ILE A 168 -20.14 -22.53 -13.98
CA ILE A 168 -20.35 -22.07 -15.36
C ILE A 168 -21.58 -21.18 -15.44
N LYS A 169 -21.37 -19.87 -15.65
CA LYS A 169 -22.45 -18.92 -15.91
C LYS A 169 -23.02 -19.07 -17.33
N GLU A 170 -22.14 -19.17 -18.31
CA GLU A 170 -22.50 -19.29 -19.73
C GLU A 170 -21.46 -20.17 -20.44
N ALA A 171 -21.94 -20.99 -21.39
CA ALA A 171 -21.08 -21.80 -22.25
C ALA A 171 -21.46 -21.60 -23.71
N GLN A 172 -20.49 -21.13 -24.49
CA GLN A 172 -20.58 -21.03 -25.93
C GLN A 172 -19.63 -22.05 -26.56
N PHE A 173 -20.04 -22.66 -27.66
CA PHE A 173 -19.18 -23.61 -28.37
C PHE A 173 -19.51 -23.58 -29.86
N SER A 174 -18.49 -23.87 -30.64
CA SER A 174 -18.55 -23.98 -32.09
C SER A 174 -17.98 -25.34 -32.50
N LEU A 175 -18.51 -25.90 -33.58
CA LEU A 175 -18.05 -27.16 -34.15
C LEU A 175 -17.51 -26.92 -35.56
N TRP A 176 -16.39 -27.58 -35.87
CA TRP A 176 -15.86 -27.64 -37.22
C TRP A 176 -15.72 -29.10 -37.65
N PRO A 177 -16.35 -29.51 -38.77
CA PRO A 177 -17.26 -28.71 -39.61
C PRO A 177 -18.57 -28.34 -38.89
N PHE A 178 -19.20 -27.23 -39.29
CA PHE A 178 -20.41 -26.69 -38.63
C PHE A 178 -21.61 -27.64 -38.63
N TRP A 179 -21.62 -28.65 -39.50
CA TRP A 179 -22.67 -29.67 -39.59
C TRP A 179 -22.49 -30.83 -38.61
N ALA A 180 -21.37 -30.91 -37.88
CA ALA A 180 -21.15 -31.95 -36.89
C ALA A 180 -22.17 -31.83 -35.74
N LYS A 181 -22.74 -32.96 -35.31
CA LYS A 181 -23.75 -33.02 -34.23
C LYS A 181 -23.20 -33.39 -32.86
N SER A 182 -21.95 -33.88 -32.83
CA SER A 182 -21.30 -34.39 -31.62
C SER A 182 -19.89 -33.84 -31.49
N ILE A 183 -19.44 -33.68 -30.25
CA ILE A 183 -18.06 -33.34 -29.93
C ILE A 183 -17.15 -34.51 -30.37
N PRO A 184 -15.95 -34.24 -30.94
CA PRO A 184 -14.99 -35.31 -31.23
C PRO A 184 -14.64 -36.11 -29.96
N LYS A 185 -14.37 -37.41 -30.13
CA LYS A 185 -13.95 -38.28 -29.01
C LYS A 185 -12.51 -38.03 -28.56
N GLN A 186 -11.66 -37.52 -29.46
CA GLN A 186 -10.27 -37.20 -29.17
C GLN A 186 -10.19 -35.88 -28.41
N ILE A 187 -9.65 -35.91 -27.18
CA ILE A 187 -9.55 -34.76 -26.28
C ILE A 187 -8.73 -33.63 -26.91
N ASP A 188 -7.68 -33.96 -27.66
CA ASP A 188 -6.80 -32.99 -28.33
C ASP A 188 -7.52 -32.14 -29.39
N LYS A 189 -8.71 -32.58 -29.83
CA LYS A 189 -9.57 -31.82 -30.77
C LYS A 189 -10.58 -30.93 -30.06
N ILE A 190 -10.54 -30.85 -28.74
CA ILE A 190 -11.44 -30.04 -27.92
C ILE A 190 -10.64 -28.90 -27.30
N ASN A 191 -10.92 -27.68 -27.73
CA ASN A 191 -10.35 -26.48 -27.13
C ASN A 191 -11.37 -25.82 -26.19
N ILE A 192 -10.94 -25.44 -24.99
CA ILE A 192 -11.76 -24.70 -24.02
C ILE A 192 -11.03 -23.40 -23.69
N ILE A 193 -11.75 -22.30 -23.82
CA ILE A 193 -11.30 -20.97 -23.40
C ILE A 193 -12.20 -20.56 -22.25
N ILE A 194 -11.59 -20.10 -21.15
CA ILE A 194 -12.31 -19.64 -19.97
C ILE A 194 -12.15 -18.13 -19.90
N ASP A 195 -13.28 -17.44 -19.87
CA ASP A 195 -13.36 -16.01 -19.59
C ASP A 195 -13.97 -15.81 -18.21
N SER A 196 -13.25 -15.14 -17.33
CA SER A 196 -13.76 -14.71 -16.03
C SER A 196 -14.74 -13.55 -16.21
N VAL A 197 -15.94 -13.70 -15.65
CA VAL A 197 -16.96 -12.65 -15.67
C VAL A 197 -16.56 -11.58 -14.65
N LYS A 198 -16.34 -10.35 -15.12
CA LYS A 198 -16.16 -9.15 -14.27
C LYS A 198 -17.43 -8.80 -13.49
#